data_AF-X0ZWX3-F1
#
_entry.id   AF-X0ZWX3-F1
#
_cell.length_a   1.000
_cell.length_b   1.000
_cell.length_c   1.000
_cell.angle_alpha   90.00
_cell.angle_beta   90.00
_cell.angle_gamma   90.00
#
_symmetry.space_group_name_H-M   'P 1'
#
loop_
_entity.id
_entity.type
_entity.pdbx_description
1 polymer ?
#
loop_
_entity_poly.entity_id
_entity_poly.type
_entity_poly.pdbx_seq_one_letter_code
_entity_poly.pdbx_strand_id
1 'polypeptide(L)'
;SGIVRITKDLEFSIENKEVIIIEDIVDSGRTLNYLVKNLQARNPKNIEVCALLDKDVPRKTENKVKYKGFDIPNKFVVGYGLDFEEKYRNFPFIGYIENEQ
;
A
#
# COMPACT_ATOMS: atom_id res chain seq x y z
N SER A 1 -14.41 0.22 -9.40
CA SER A 1 -14.92 -1.06 -8.86
C SER A 1 -13.93 -1.57 -7.82
N GLY A 2 -14.27 -1.58 -6.53
CA GLY A 2 -13.31 -1.87 -5.44
C GLY A 2 -13.03 -3.36 -5.20
N ILE A 3 -13.19 -4.21 -6.21
CA ILE A 3 -13.00 -5.65 -6.08
C ILE A 3 -11.55 -5.95 -6.46
N VAL A 4 -10.76 -6.36 -5.48
CA VAL A 4 -9.38 -6.80 -5.67
C VAL A 4 -9.40 -8.26 -6.12
N ARG A 5 -8.63 -8.58 -7.17
CA ARG A 5 -8.41 -9.95 -7.64
C ARG A 5 -6.91 -10.26 -7.57
N ILE A 6 -6.56 -11.36 -6.91
CA ILE A 6 -5.19 -11.86 -6.90
C ILE A 6 -4.93 -12.55 -8.25
N THR A 7 -4.02 -11.99 -9.04
CA THR A 7 -3.60 -12.55 -10.34
C THR A 7 -2.35 -13.42 -10.21
N LYS A 8 -1.51 -13.13 -9.22
CA LYS A 8 -0.36 -13.93 -8.82
C LYS A 8 -0.38 -14.04 -7.30
N ASP A 9 -0.43 -15.27 -6.80
CA ASP A 9 -0.45 -15.56 -5.36
C ASP A 9 0.94 -15.93 -4.84
N LEU A 10 1.09 -15.97 -3.52
CA LEU A 10 2.29 -16.41 -2.82
C LEU A 10 2.64 -17.85 -3.21
N GLU A 11 3.91 -18.08 -3.53
CA GLU A 11 4.41 -19.42 -3.90
C GLU A 11 4.73 -20.30 -2.68
N PHE A 12 4.84 -19.68 -1.49
CA PHE A 12 5.18 -20.36 -0.24
C PHE A 12 4.15 -20.03 0.85
N SER A 13 3.93 -20.99 1.75
CA SER A 13 3.10 -20.77 2.93
C SER A 13 3.67 -19.66 3.81
N ILE A 14 2.76 -18.86 4.38
CA ILE A 14 3.04 -17.86 5.41
C ILE A 14 2.53 -18.27 6.79
N GLU A 15 2.00 -19.49 6.93
CA GLU A 15 1.52 -20.02 8.19
C GLU A 15 2.62 -19.95 9.27
N ASN A 16 2.26 -19.45 10.46
CA ASN A 16 3.16 -19.24 11.60
C ASN A 16 4.39 -18.36 11.32
N LYS A 17 4.40 -17.57 10.23
CA LYS A 17 5.48 -16.62 9.92
C LYS A 17 5.15 -15.19 10.36
N GLU A 18 6.19 -14.40 10.63
CA GLU A 18 6.08 -12.96 10.76
C GLU A 18 6.16 -12.33 9.36
N VAL A 19 5.10 -11.64 8.95
CA VAL A 19 4.95 -11.10 7.60
C VAL A 19 4.94 -9.58 7.66
N ILE A 20 5.70 -8.93 6.78
CA ILE A 20 5.63 -7.49 6.56
C ILE A 20 5.14 -7.25 5.14
N ILE A 21 4.03 -6.54 5.00
CA ILE A 21 3.55 -6.03 3.71
C ILE A 21 4.30 -4.73 3.42
N ILE A 22 4.88 -4.63 2.23
CA ILE A 22 5.57 -3.42 1.75
C ILE A 22 4.67 -2.74 0.72
N GLU A 23 4.24 -1.51 1.02
CA GLU A 23 3.46 -0.66 0.12
C GLU A 23 4.28 0.58 -0.26
N ASP A 24 4.06 1.08 -1.47
CA ASP A 24 4.57 2.37 -1.90
C ASP A 24 3.77 3.52 -1.27
N ILE A 25 2.43 3.42 -1.29
CA ILE A 25 1.52 4.43 -0.76
C ILE A 25 0.26 3.83 -0.15
N VAL A 26 -0.13 4.33 1.03
CA VAL A 26 -1.43 4.05 1.63
C VAL A 26 -2.34 5.27 1.52
N ASP A 27 -3.37 5.17 0.68
CA ASP A 27 -4.44 6.17 0.54
C ASP A 27 -5.63 5.81 1.46
N SER A 28 -6.82 5.57 0.89
CA SER A 28 -8.04 5.15 1.59
C SER A 28 -7.92 3.83 2.39
N GLY A 29 -6.85 3.06 2.17
CA GLY A 29 -6.57 1.81 2.86
C GLY A 29 -7.46 0.62 2.47
N ARG A 30 -8.34 0.75 1.47
CA ARG A 30 -9.28 -0.31 1.04
C ARG A 30 -8.57 -1.54 0.49
N THR A 31 -7.62 -1.36 -0.43
CA THR A 31 -6.84 -2.45 -1.02
C THR A 31 -5.99 -3.15 0.04
N LEU A 32 -5.25 -2.38 0.83
CA LEU A 32 -4.48 -2.90 1.96
C LEU A 32 -5.36 -3.71 2.92
N ASN A 33 -6.56 -3.24 3.25
CA ASN A 33 -7.47 -3.96 4.13
C ASN A 33 -7.99 -5.27 3.55
N TYR A 34 -8.26 -5.31 2.26
CA TYR A 34 -8.56 -6.56 1.59
C TYR A 34 -7.38 -7.53 1.66
N LEU A 35 -6.16 -7.04 1.36
CA LEU A 35 -4.94 -7.85 1.37
C LEU A 35 -4.62 -8.40 2.76
N VAL A 36 -4.67 -7.56 3.80
CA VAL A 36 -4.46 -7.98 5.19
C VAL A 36 -5.46 -9.06 5.59
N LYS A 37 -6.75 -8.89 5.30
CA LYS A 37 -7.77 -9.92 5.61
C LYS A 37 -7.53 -11.22 4.84
N ASN A 38 -7.15 -11.13 3.57
CA ASN A 38 -6.83 -12.30 2.76
C ASN A 38 -5.63 -13.07 3.30
N LEU A 39 -4.56 -12.37 3.69
CA LEU A 39 -3.35 -12.97 4.21
C LEU A 39 -3.52 -13.49 5.65
N GLN A 40 -4.32 -12.80 6.48
CA GLN A 40 -4.66 -13.25 7.84
C GLN A 40 -5.37 -14.62 7.82
N ALA A 41 -6.22 -14.88 6.83
CA ALA A 41 -6.89 -16.17 6.66
C ALA A 41 -5.93 -17.34 6.39
N ARG A 42 -4.64 -17.06 6.15
CA ARG A 42 -3.57 -18.06 5.95
C ARG A 42 -2.79 -18.36 7.24
N ASN A 43 -3.28 -17.89 8.38
CA ASN A 43 -2.72 -18.12 9.72
C ASN A 43 -1.23 -17.72 9.90
N PRO A 44 -0.77 -16.54 9.45
CA PRO A 44 0.55 -16.06 9.83
C PRO A 44 0.61 -15.79 11.34
N LYS A 45 1.82 -15.82 11.91
CA LYS A 45 2.05 -15.46 13.32
C LYS A 45 1.73 -13.99 13.57
N ASN A 46 2.08 -13.12 12.63
CA ASN A 46 1.79 -11.69 12.67
C ASN A 46 1.81 -11.10 11.25
N ILE A 47 1.05 -10.01 11.03
CA ILE A 47 1.15 -9.19 9.82
C ILE A 47 1.35 -7.73 10.24
N GLU A 48 2.40 -7.12 9.73
CA GLU A 48 2.69 -5.70 9.88
C GLU A 48 2.72 -5.01 8.52
N VAL A 49 2.53 -3.70 8.51
CA VAL A 49 2.53 -2.89 7.29
C VAL A 49 3.66 -1.87 7.36
N CYS A 50 4.47 -1.85 6.31
CA CYS A 50 5.45 -0.83 6.01
C CYS A 50 5.01 -0.07 4.76
N ALA A 51 4.97 1.25 4.81
CA ALA A 51 4.67 2.08 3.66
C ALA A 51 5.65 3.25 3.54
N LEU A 52 6.05 3.54 2.31
CA LEU A 52 6.86 4.73 2.04
C LEU A 52 6.04 6.01 2.28
N LEU A 53 4.83 6.09 1.72
CA LEU A 53 3.93 7.25 1.85
C LEU A 53 2.62 6.87 2.55
N ASP A 54 2.19 7.69 3.49
CA ASP A 54 0.91 7.59 4.19
C ASP A 54 0.12 8.89 3.94
N LYS A 55 -0.97 8.84 3.16
CA LYS A 55 -1.79 10.02 2.92
C LYS A 55 -2.63 10.36 4.14
N ASP A 56 -2.61 11.64 4.51
CA ASP A 56 -3.50 12.21 5.51
C ASP A 56 -4.92 12.35 4.94
N VAL A 57 -5.64 11.22 4.89
CA VAL A 57 -7.03 11.12 4.47
C VAL A 57 -7.85 10.32 5.47
N PRO A 58 -9.15 10.62 5.65
CA PRO A 58 -10.01 9.83 6.50
C PRO A 58 -10.06 8.36 6.06
N ARG A 59 -9.62 7.45 6.95
CA ARG A 59 -9.66 6.01 6.71
C ARG A 59 -10.89 5.39 7.34
N LYS A 60 -11.49 4.45 6.61
CA LYS A 60 -12.54 3.56 7.12
C LYS A 60 -11.99 2.19 7.55
N THR A 61 -10.68 2.03 7.56
CA THR A 61 -10.00 0.76 7.83
C THR A 61 -9.13 0.88 9.08
N GLU A 62 -8.99 -0.23 9.80
CA GLU A 62 -8.26 -0.26 11.08
C GLU A 62 -6.76 -0.52 10.92
N ASN A 63 -6.29 -0.81 9.70
CA ASN A 63 -4.90 -1.18 9.46
C ASN A 63 -3.98 0.01 9.72
N LYS A 64 -3.11 -0.15 10.71
CA LYS A 64 -2.09 0.82 11.06
C LYS A 64 -0.82 0.53 10.24
N VAL A 65 -0.28 1.56 9.61
CA VAL A 65 1.06 1.54 9.05
C VAL A 65 2.04 1.60 10.22
N LYS A 66 2.73 0.50 10.53
CA LYS A 66 3.67 0.41 11.65
C LYS A 66 4.99 1.08 11.31
N TYR A 67 5.48 0.85 10.09
CA TYR A 67 6.70 1.45 9.59
C TYR A 67 6.32 2.45 8.50
N LYS A 68 6.43 3.75 8.81
CA LYS A 68 6.03 4.82 7.91
C LYS A 68 7.26 5.63 7.49
N GLY A 69 7.40 5.86 6.19
CA GLY A 69 8.39 6.79 5.66
C GLY A 69 7.97 8.24 5.86
N PHE A 70 6.89 8.66 5.20
CA PHE A 70 6.42 10.05 5.20
C PHE A 70 4.90 10.14 5.25
N ASP A 71 4.40 11.07 6.06
CA ASP A 71 3.02 11.57 5.95
C ASP A 71 2.95 12.59 4.81
N ILE A 72 1.97 12.45 3.92
CA ILE A 72 1.78 13.36 2.78
C ILE A 72 0.35 13.91 2.73
N PRO A 73 0.17 15.14 2.19
CA PRO A 73 -1.18 15.64 1.93
C PRO A 73 -1.90 14.80 0.88
N ASN A 74 -3.21 14.97 0.75
CA ASN A 74 -3.99 14.36 -0.32
C ASN A 74 -3.68 15.02 -1.68
N LYS A 75 -2.55 14.63 -2.27
CA LYS A 75 -2.09 15.03 -3.61
C LYS A 75 -1.84 13.78 -4.45
N PHE A 76 -1.96 13.93 -5.76
CA PHE A 76 -1.56 12.89 -6.71
C PHE A 76 -0.04 12.94 -6.85
N VAL A 77 0.64 11.87 -6.43
CA VAL A 77 2.11 11.78 -6.36
C VAL A 77 2.66 10.76 -7.35
N VAL A 78 3.84 11.03 -7.90
CA VAL A 78 4.55 10.18 -8.87
C VAL A 78 6.03 10.11 -8.53
N GLY A 79 6.72 9.13 -9.11
CA GLY A 79 8.14 8.89 -8.88
C GLY A 79 8.42 7.85 -7.81
N TYR A 80 9.65 7.33 -7.80
CA TYR A 80 10.07 6.29 -6.87
C TYR A 80 9.14 5.05 -6.84
N GLY A 81 8.74 4.59 -8.03
CA GLY A 81 7.81 3.48 -8.21
C GLY A 81 6.34 3.88 -8.44
N LEU A 82 5.93 5.06 -7.97
CA LEU A 82 4.58 5.61 -8.19
C LEU A 82 4.42 6.11 -9.62
N ASP A 83 3.22 5.95 -10.19
CA ASP A 83 2.97 6.24 -11.59
C ASP A 83 1.77 7.14 -11.86
N PHE A 84 1.78 7.69 -13.07
CA PHE A 84 0.59 8.18 -13.78
C PHE A 84 0.63 7.59 -15.19
N GLU A 85 -0.40 6.83 -15.56
CA GLU A 85 -0.45 6.09 -16.84
C GLU A 85 0.83 5.25 -17.10
N GLU A 86 1.32 4.54 -16.09
CA GLU A 86 2.58 3.74 -16.15
C GLU A 86 3.87 4.55 -16.37
N LYS A 87 3.79 5.90 -16.38
CA LYS A 87 4.96 6.79 -16.52
C LYS A 87 5.47 7.23 -15.15
N TYR A 88 6.64 7.86 -15.16
CA TYR A 88 7.27 8.54 -14.01
C TYR A 88 7.80 7.65 -12.88
N ARG A 89 7.49 6.34 -12.85
CA ARG A 89 8.01 5.37 -11.85
C ARG A 89 9.51 5.47 -11.64
N ASN A 90 10.26 5.78 -12.70
CA ASN A 90 11.72 5.81 -12.72
C ASN A 90 12.36 7.08 -12.15
N PHE A 91 11.57 8.08 -11.73
CA PHE A 91 12.14 9.29 -11.13
C PHE A 91 12.77 8.98 -9.77
N PRO A 92 13.98 9.53 -9.47
CA PRO A 92 14.69 9.27 -8.22
C PRO A 92 14.17 10.12 -7.05
N PHE A 93 13.05 10.82 -7.24
CA PHE A 93 12.39 11.67 -6.26
C PHE A 93 10.88 11.46 -6.36
N ILE A 94 10.17 11.93 -5.34
CA ILE A 94 8.71 11.95 -5.29
C ILE A 94 8.26 13.38 -5.56
N GLY A 95 7.38 13.55 -6.54
CA GLY A 95 6.74 14.82 -6.88
C GLY A 95 5.23 14.68 -6.90
N TYR A 96 4.51 15.79 -7.01
CA TYR A 96 3.05 15.78 -7.22
C TYR A 96 2.69 16.47 -8.54
N ILE A 97 1.56 16.05 -9.12
CA ILE A 97 1.00 16.68 -10.33
C ILE A 97 0.05 17.79 -9.89
N GLU A 98 0.27 19.01 -10.39
CA GLU A 98 -0.41 20.22 -9.90
C GLU A 98 -1.87 20.32 -10.38
N ASN A 99 -2.20 19.72 -11.53
CA ASN A 99 -3.48 19.90 -12.23
C ASN A 99 -4.32 18.61 -12.39
N GLU A 100 -4.07 17.59 -11.57
CA GLU A 100 -4.95 16.42 -11.51
C GLU A 100 -5.96 16.60 -10.37
N GLN A 101 -7.20 16.88 -10.75
CA GLN A 101 -8.39 16.78 -9.88
C GLN A 101 -9.14 15.50 -10.19
#